data_AF-A0A2K2D959-F1
#
_entry.id   AF-A0A2K2D959-F1
#
_cell.length_a   1.000
_cell.length_b   1.000
_cell.length_c   1.000
_cell.angle_alpha   90.00
_cell.angle_beta   90.00
_cell.angle_gamma   90.00
#
_symmetry.space_group_name_H-M   'P 1'
#
loop_
_entity.id
_entity.type
_entity.pdbx_description
1 polymer ?
#
loop_
_entity_poly.entity_id
_entity_poly.type
_entity_poly.pdbx_seq_one_letter_code
_entity_poly.pdbx_strand_id
1 'polypeptide(L)'
;MLGSPLEAHYRTGSPPAHRLDSGARLRPLKINGAGLRPCVPLACRPCPVDADGEIAQVPRESEGEFQCGNYQKEAEDLRSVVSYLSEQKYDIIALVGHSKGGNAVLLYASMYPDVPAIVNISGRFALEHGMEGRLGKNFIQRIRKDGYIDVRNRKGEFEYRVTEESLRDRLSTDTLLSSRSISKNCRL
;
A
#
# COMPACT_ATOMS: atom_id res chain seq x y z
N MET A 1 -47.34 2.99 -10.44
CA MET A 1 -46.34 2.00 -10.91
C MET A 1 -45.07 2.21 -10.12
N LEU A 2 -44.82 1.35 -9.13
CA LEU A 2 -43.61 1.35 -8.31
C LEU A 2 -42.76 0.17 -8.78
N GLY A 3 -41.56 0.44 -9.29
CA GLY A 3 -40.60 -0.56 -9.76
C GLY A 3 -39.74 -1.06 -8.61
N SER A 4 -39.63 -2.38 -8.48
CA SER A 4 -38.82 -3.11 -7.51
C SER A 4 -37.31 -2.95 -7.77
N PRO A 5 -36.43 -2.98 -6.73
CA PRO A 5 -34.99 -3.03 -6.93
C PRO A 5 -34.51 -4.43 -7.35
N LEU A 6 -33.57 -4.50 -8.29
CA LEU A 6 -32.86 -5.71 -8.69
C LEU A 6 -31.94 -6.20 -7.55
N GLU A 7 -32.21 -7.40 -7.04
CA GLU A 7 -31.33 -8.17 -6.15
C GLU A 7 -30.08 -8.66 -6.90
N ALA A 8 -28.91 -8.35 -6.34
CA ALA A 8 -27.64 -8.93 -6.77
C ALA A 8 -27.46 -10.32 -6.15
N HIS A 9 -27.66 -11.37 -6.95
CA HIS A 9 -27.44 -12.75 -6.53
C HIS A 9 -25.93 -13.04 -6.29
N TYR A 10 -25.52 -13.11 -5.03
CA TYR A 10 -24.27 -13.75 -4.61
C TYR A 10 -24.39 -15.27 -4.83
N ARG A 11 -23.60 -15.83 -5.76
CA ARG A 11 -23.41 -17.29 -5.86
C ARG A 11 -22.46 -17.75 -4.76
N THR A 12 -22.98 -18.48 -3.79
CA THR A 12 -22.21 -19.26 -2.80
C THR A 12 -21.68 -20.54 -3.47
N GLY A 13 -20.56 -20.42 -4.19
CA GLY A 13 -19.79 -21.58 -4.66
C GLY A 13 -18.58 -21.80 -3.76
N SER A 14 -18.57 -22.89 -3.00
CA SER A 14 -17.38 -23.32 -2.25
C SER A 14 -16.24 -23.68 -3.22
N PRO A 15 -15.03 -23.11 -3.09
CA PRO A 15 -13.90 -23.52 -3.91
C PRO A 15 -13.37 -24.91 -3.49
N PRO A 16 -12.78 -25.70 -4.41
CA PRO A 16 -12.27 -27.03 -4.08
C PRO A 16 -11.08 -26.95 -3.11
N ALA A 17 -11.07 -27.85 -2.13
CA ALA A 17 -10.02 -27.96 -1.14
C ALA A 17 -8.71 -28.47 -1.77
N HIS A 18 -7.83 -27.57 -2.18
CA HIS A 18 -6.43 -27.91 -2.43
C HIS A 18 -5.67 -27.96 -1.11
N ARG A 19 -5.26 -29.18 -0.78
CA ARG A 19 -4.45 -29.55 0.39
C ARG A 19 -3.06 -28.90 0.23
N LEU A 20 -2.79 -27.80 0.94
CA LEU A 20 -1.45 -27.22 1.06
C LEU A 20 -0.65 -28.04 2.06
N ASP A 21 0.46 -28.60 1.60
CA ASP A 21 1.40 -29.38 2.38
C ASP A 21 2.08 -28.51 3.44
N SER A 22 2.04 -29.01 4.68
CA SER A 22 2.46 -28.35 5.90
C SER A 22 3.96 -28.55 6.14
N GLY A 23 4.78 -27.53 5.87
CA GLY A 23 6.24 -27.62 6.08
C GLY A 23 6.94 -26.44 6.74
N ALA A 24 6.31 -25.27 6.88
CA ALA A 24 6.94 -24.12 7.52
C ALA A 24 6.31 -23.86 8.90
N ARG A 25 6.92 -24.43 9.94
CA ARG A 25 6.57 -24.13 11.34
C ARG A 25 6.98 -22.67 11.64
N LEU A 26 6.08 -21.72 11.40
CA LEU A 26 6.26 -20.33 11.80
C LEU A 26 6.52 -20.28 13.30
N ARG A 27 7.72 -19.81 13.69
CA ARG A 27 8.03 -19.57 15.11
C ARG A 27 7.16 -18.41 15.60
N PRO A 28 6.38 -18.57 16.68
CA PRO A 28 5.60 -17.47 17.22
C PRO A 28 6.53 -16.35 17.67
N LEU A 29 6.27 -15.12 17.21
CA LEU A 29 6.91 -13.93 17.75
C LEU A 29 6.36 -13.75 19.17
N LYS A 30 7.18 -14.04 20.19
CA LYS A 30 6.82 -13.81 21.60
C LYS A 30 6.77 -12.30 21.83
N ILE A 31 5.58 -11.74 21.77
CA ILE A 31 5.27 -10.41 22.30
C ILE A 31 4.85 -10.62 23.76
N ASN A 32 5.61 -10.01 24.67
CA ASN A 32 5.56 -10.16 26.13
C ASN A 32 4.19 -10.53 26.75
N GLY A 33 4.15 -11.66 27.45
CA GLY A 33 3.36 -11.86 28.68
C GLY A 33 1.82 -11.95 28.62
N ALA A 34 1.16 -11.57 27.54
CA ALA A 34 -0.29 -11.73 27.39
C ALA A 34 -0.60 -12.87 26.41
N GLY A 35 -1.61 -13.69 26.71
CA GLY A 35 -1.96 -14.88 25.95
C GLY A 35 -1.96 -14.66 24.43
N LEU A 36 -1.51 -15.68 23.69
CA LEU A 36 -1.45 -15.70 22.23
C LEU A 36 -2.83 -15.39 21.63
N ARG A 37 -3.08 -14.13 21.28
CA ARG A 37 -4.16 -13.77 20.36
C ARG A 37 -3.67 -14.16 18.96
N PRO A 38 -4.42 -14.97 18.20
CA PRO A 38 -4.02 -15.32 16.85
C PRO A 38 -3.89 -14.03 16.04
N CYS A 39 -2.69 -13.75 15.56
CA CYS A 39 -2.47 -12.73 14.55
C CYS A 39 -3.11 -13.26 13.28
N VAL A 40 -4.32 -12.79 12.96
CA VAL A 40 -4.93 -13.07 11.67
C VAL A 40 -4.39 -12.00 10.73
N PRO A 41 -3.45 -12.30 9.82
CA PRO A 41 -3.26 -11.41 8.70
C PRO A 41 -4.60 -11.32 7.99
N LEU A 42 -5.10 -10.11 7.73
CA LEU A 42 -6.14 -9.96 6.71
C LEU A 42 -5.50 -10.49 5.43
N ALA A 43 -5.81 -11.74 5.10
CA ALA A 43 -5.12 -12.47 4.06
C ALA A 43 -5.46 -11.81 2.73
N CYS A 44 -4.47 -11.16 2.11
CA CYS A 44 -4.54 -10.86 0.69
C CYS A 44 -4.72 -12.19 -0.03
N ARG A 45 -5.56 -12.20 -1.08
CA ARG A 45 -5.61 -13.34 -1.99
C ARG A 45 -4.19 -13.63 -2.49
N PRO A 46 -3.79 -14.91 -2.64
CA PRO A 46 -2.51 -15.25 -3.24
C PRO A 46 -2.38 -14.51 -4.57
N CYS A 47 -1.24 -13.83 -4.79
CA CYS A 47 -1.00 -13.19 -6.06
C CYS A 47 -0.97 -14.28 -7.14
N PRO A 48 -1.83 -14.21 -8.17
CA PRO A 48 -1.78 -15.19 -9.25
C PRO A 48 -0.41 -15.12 -9.91
N VAL A 49 0.13 -16.27 -10.26
CA VAL A 49 1.35 -16.39 -11.05
C VAL A 49 0.96 -16.72 -12.48
N ASP A 50 1.61 -16.08 -13.45
CA ASP A 50 1.41 -16.42 -14.85
C ASP A 50 2.12 -17.74 -15.21
N ALA A 51 1.97 -18.17 -16.47
CA ALA A 51 2.56 -19.43 -16.94
C ALA A 51 4.09 -19.44 -16.89
N ASP A 52 4.73 -18.26 -16.83
CA ASP A 52 6.18 -18.10 -16.76
C ASP A 52 6.68 -18.06 -15.30
N GLY A 53 5.77 -18.16 -14.32
CA GLY A 53 6.08 -18.12 -12.89
C GLY A 53 6.27 -16.71 -12.34
N GLU A 54 5.95 -15.68 -13.12
CA GLU A 54 5.99 -14.29 -12.69
C GLU A 54 4.68 -13.92 -11.99
N ILE A 55 4.73 -12.95 -11.08
CA ILE A 55 3.51 -12.43 -10.43
C ILE A 55 2.65 -11.77 -11.52
N ALA A 56 1.51 -12.37 -11.83
CA ALA A 56 0.58 -11.84 -12.80
C ALA A 56 0.02 -10.50 -12.31
N GLN A 57 -0.03 -9.53 -13.22
CA GLN A 57 -0.63 -8.23 -12.94
C GLN A 57 -2.14 -8.41 -12.74
N VAL A 58 -2.57 -8.33 -11.49
CA VAL A 58 -3.99 -8.37 -11.14
C VAL A 58 -4.66 -7.03 -11.41
N PRO A 59 -5.90 -7.04 -11.93
CA PRO A 59 -6.71 -5.83 -12.01
C PRO A 59 -6.83 -5.17 -10.64
N ARG A 60 -6.66 -3.86 -10.60
CA ARG A 60 -6.87 -3.07 -9.38
C ARG A 60 -8.36 -3.08 -9.04
N GLU A 61 -8.69 -3.37 -7.78
CA GLU A 61 -10.09 -3.35 -7.31
C GLU A 61 -10.58 -1.94 -6.92
N SER A 62 -9.66 -0.99 -6.76
CA SER A 62 -9.99 0.40 -6.44
C SER A 62 -10.33 1.20 -7.70
N GLU A 63 -11.43 1.93 -7.66
CA GLU A 63 -11.84 2.92 -8.68
C GLU A 63 -10.91 4.17 -8.71
N GLY A 64 -10.00 4.30 -7.75
CA GLY A 64 -9.07 5.42 -7.67
C GLY A 64 -7.94 5.35 -8.68
N GLU A 65 -7.58 6.50 -9.25
CA GLU A 65 -6.42 6.63 -10.12
C GLU A 65 -5.10 6.51 -9.35
N PHE A 66 -4.08 5.92 -9.96
CA PHE A 66 -2.74 5.89 -9.37
C PHE A 66 -2.09 7.27 -9.47
N GLN A 67 -1.55 7.74 -8.35
CA GLN A 67 -0.80 9.00 -8.26
C GLN A 67 0.61 8.74 -7.73
N CYS A 68 1.61 9.45 -8.26
CA CYS A 68 3.03 9.27 -7.91
C CYS A 68 3.37 9.82 -6.51
N GLY A 69 2.66 10.86 -6.08
CA GLY A 69 2.60 11.37 -4.71
C GLY A 69 1.29 10.96 -4.01
N ASN A 70 0.70 11.91 -3.31
CA ASN A 70 -0.52 11.82 -2.51
C ASN A 70 -0.37 10.99 -1.24
N TYR A 71 0.79 11.10 -0.58
CA TYR A 71 1.08 10.31 0.61
C TYR A 71 0.19 10.67 1.81
N GLN A 72 -0.21 11.94 1.93
CA GLN A 72 -1.11 12.39 3.00
C GLN A 72 -2.46 11.69 2.91
N LYS A 73 -3.10 11.70 1.73
CA LYS A 73 -4.34 10.97 1.50
C LYS A 73 -4.17 9.48 1.73
N GLU A 74 -3.09 8.87 1.26
CA GLU A 74 -2.84 7.44 1.51
C GLU A 74 -2.75 7.12 3.01
N ALA A 75 -2.17 8.01 3.82
CA ALA A 75 -2.15 7.86 5.26
C ALA A 75 -3.54 8.10 5.90
N GLU A 76 -4.37 8.99 5.37
CA GLU A 76 -5.77 9.14 5.79
C GLU A 76 -6.62 7.91 5.44
N ASP A 77 -6.40 7.32 4.26
CA ASP A 77 -7.03 6.06 3.85
C ASP A 77 -6.62 4.93 4.81
N LEU A 78 -5.32 4.82 5.14
CA LEU A 78 -4.83 3.90 6.17
C LEU A 78 -5.47 4.18 7.54
N ARG A 79 -5.70 5.45 7.90
CA ARG A 79 -6.37 5.82 9.15
C ARG A 79 -7.80 5.34 9.20
N SER A 80 -8.51 5.41 8.08
CA SER A 80 -9.87 4.89 7.96
C SER A 80 -9.91 3.38 8.17
N VAL A 81 -8.96 2.64 7.57
CA VAL A 81 -8.83 1.19 7.75
C VAL A 81 -8.49 0.83 9.20
N VAL A 82 -7.50 1.49 9.81
CA VAL A 82 -7.10 1.24 11.21
C VAL A 82 -8.27 1.53 12.16
N SER A 83 -9.00 2.62 11.94
CA SER A 83 -10.16 2.99 12.77
C SER A 83 -11.27 1.96 12.63
N TYR A 84 -11.62 1.56 11.40
CA TYR A 84 -12.62 0.53 11.15
C TYR A 84 -12.26 -0.80 11.82
N LEU A 85 -11.03 -1.28 11.66
CA LEU A 85 -10.60 -2.54 12.27
C LEU A 85 -10.60 -2.46 13.81
N SER A 86 -10.25 -1.30 14.37
CA SER A 86 -10.32 -1.06 15.82
C SER A 86 -11.77 -1.13 16.33
N GLU A 87 -12.73 -0.58 15.57
CA GLU A 87 -14.16 -0.68 15.89
C GLU A 87 -14.64 -2.14 15.87
N GLN A 88 -14.15 -2.92 14.91
CA GLN A 88 -14.36 -4.37 14.82
C GLN A 88 -13.59 -5.18 15.88
N LYS A 89 -12.96 -4.52 16.86
CA LYS A 89 -12.23 -5.13 18.00
C LYS A 89 -10.97 -5.91 17.60
N TYR A 90 -10.38 -5.57 16.45
CA TYR A 90 -9.04 -6.06 16.11
C TYR A 90 -7.98 -5.22 16.81
N ASP A 91 -6.97 -5.90 17.37
CA ASP A 91 -5.77 -5.28 17.89
C ASP A 91 -4.75 -5.11 16.75
N ILE A 92 -4.62 -3.90 16.21
CA ILE A 92 -3.66 -3.59 15.14
C ILE A 92 -2.27 -3.45 15.74
N ILE A 93 -1.41 -4.44 15.53
CA ILE A 93 -0.05 -4.46 16.09
C ILE A 93 1.01 -3.88 15.16
N ALA A 94 0.74 -3.84 13.86
CA ALA A 94 1.69 -3.36 12.86
C ALA A 94 1.01 -2.90 11.55
N LEU A 95 1.64 -1.96 10.86
CA LEU A 95 1.38 -1.66 9.45
C LEU A 95 2.62 -2.01 8.61
N VAL A 96 2.40 -2.66 7.47
CA VAL A 96 3.46 -3.09 6.55
C VAL A 96 3.22 -2.43 5.21
N GLY A 97 4.22 -1.69 4.73
CA GLY A 97 4.15 -0.98 3.46
C GLY A 97 5.30 -1.39 2.53
N HIS A 98 4.98 -1.72 1.29
CA HIS A 98 5.97 -2.04 0.25
C HIS A 98 6.08 -0.91 -0.79
N SER A 99 7.30 -0.58 -1.24
CA SER A 99 7.55 0.42 -2.28
C SER A 99 6.90 1.76 -1.93
N LYS A 100 5.98 2.29 -2.75
CA LYS A 100 5.22 3.51 -2.41
C LYS A 100 4.51 3.39 -1.06
N GLY A 101 3.91 2.22 -0.77
CA GLY A 101 3.22 1.97 0.48
C GLY A 101 4.12 2.03 1.72
N GLY A 102 5.43 1.76 1.57
CA GLY A 102 6.41 1.95 2.64
C GLY A 102 6.50 3.39 3.13
N ASN A 103 6.33 4.35 2.22
CA ASN A 103 6.31 5.77 2.54
C ASN A 103 4.97 6.20 3.13
N ALA A 104 3.86 5.62 2.67
CA ALA A 104 2.54 5.86 3.23
C ALA A 104 2.47 5.43 4.71
N VAL A 105 2.96 4.23 5.04
CA VAL A 105 2.98 3.75 6.44
C VAL A 105 3.96 4.54 7.31
N LEU A 106 5.07 5.03 6.75
CA LEU A 106 6.00 5.91 7.47
C LEU A 106 5.36 7.26 7.79
N LEU A 107 4.69 7.88 6.80
CA LEU A 107 3.98 9.14 7.00
C LEU A 107 2.82 8.96 7.99
N TYR A 108 2.08 7.86 7.90
CA TYR A 108 1.04 7.49 8.84
C TYR A 108 1.51 7.56 10.29
N ALA A 109 2.61 6.88 10.63
CA ALA A 109 3.13 6.85 11.99
C ALA A 109 3.65 8.20 12.50
N SER A 110 3.99 9.11 11.59
CA SER A 110 4.37 10.48 11.97
C SER A 110 3.17 11.34 12.37
N MET A 111 1.97 10.96 11.93
CA MET A 111 0.71 11.69 12.19
C MET A 111 -0.14 11.02 13.26
N TYR A 112 -0.11 9.68 13.34
CA TYR A 112 -0.96 8.89 14.21
C TYR A 112 -0.12 7.92 15.06
N PRO A 113 0.06 8.19 16.36
CA PRO A 113 0.88 7.37 17.25
C PRO A 113 0.07 6.23 17.90
N ASP A 114 -0.76 5.53 17.13
CA ASP A 114 -1.67 4.49 17.61
C ASP A 114 -1.34 3.07 17.14
N VAL A 115 -0.47 2.93 16.12
CA VAL A 115 0.05 1.63 15.71
C VAL A 115 1.45 1.38 16.30
N PRO A 116 1.69 0.27 17.03
CA PRO A 116 2.96 0.04 17.73
C PRO A 116 4.18 -0.27 16.85
N ALA A 117 3.98 -0.69 15.61
CA ALA A 117 5.08 -1.06 14.71
C ALA A 117 4.78 -0.70 13.25
N ILE A 118 5.79 -0.22 12.55
CA ILE A 118 5.74 0.06 11.11
C ILE A 118 6.86 -0.71 10.43
N VAL A 119 6.54 -1.33 9.30
CA VAL A 119 7.52 -2.05 8.49
C VAL A 119 7.55 -1.42 7.11
N ASN A 120 8.67 -0.77 6.77
CA ASN A 120 8.93 -0.25 5.44
C ASN A 120 9.76 -1.27 4.63
N ILE A 121 9.14 -1.85 3.61
CA ILE A 121 9.78 -2.79 2.68
C ILE A 121 10.09 -2.05 1.37
N SER A 122 11.37 -1.77 1.12
CA SER A 122 11.84 -1.16 -0.14
C SER A 122 11.15 0.16 -0.52
N GLY A 123 10.57 0.88 0.44
CA GLY A 123 10.09 2.24 0.26
C GLY A 123 11.25 3.22 0.25
N ARG A 124 11.24 4.14 -0.71
CA ARG A 124 12.32 5.13 -0.85
C ARG A 124 12.24 6.13 0.26
N PHE A 125 13.30 6.21 1.05
CA PHE A 125 13.48 7.28 2.02
C PHE A 125 13.66 8.61 1.31
N ALA A 126 14.67 8.77 0.46
CA ALA A 126 14.85 9.98 -0.35
C ALA A 126 13.95 9.95 -1.61
N LEU A 127 12.89 10.77 -1.64
CA LEU A 127 11.85 10.71 -2.68
C LEU A 127 12.25 11.40 -3.99
N GLU A 128 13.19 12.33 -3.91
CA GLU A 128 13.80 13.06 -5.01
C GLU A 128 14.77 12.19 -5.82
N HIS A 129 15.37 11.19 -5.18
CA HIS A 129 16.35 10.31 -5.80
C HIS A 129 15.71 9.23 -6.68
N GLY A 130 16.33 8.97 -7.83
CA GLY A 130 15.92 7.91 -8.77
C GLY A 130 14.70 8.25 -9.63
N MET A 131 14.20 9.50 -9.58
CA MET A 131 13.11 9.97 -10.43
C MET A 131 13.52 10.07 -11.90
N GLU A 132 14.77 10.47 -12.18
CA GLU A 132 15.30 10.53 -13.54
C GLU A 132 15.33 9.15 -14.21
N GLY A 133 15.63 8.09 -13.46
CA GLY A 133 15.61 6.72 -13.99
C GLY A 133 14.21 6.23 -14.36
N ARG A 134 13.15 6.78 -13.75
CA ARG A 134 11.76 6.40 -14.02
C ARG A 134 11.07 7.31 -15.03
N LEU A 135 11.30 8.62 -14.93
CA LEU A 135 10.64 9.63 -15.75
C LEU A 135 11.49 10.07 -16.94
N GLY A 136 12.78 9.74 -16.96
CA GLY A 136 13.75 10.15 -17.97
C GLY A 136 14.41 11.49 -17.65
N LYS A 137 15.45 11.83 -18.43
CA LYS A 137 16.21 13.08 -18.29
C LYS A 137 15.31 14.31 -18.43
N ASN A 138 15.66 15.39 -17.71
CA ASN A 138 14.95 16.68 -17.77
C ASN A 138 13.43 16.58 -17.53
N PHE A 139 12.97 15.61 -16.72
CA PHE A 139 11.54 15.39 -16.48
C PHE A 139 10.84 16.63 -15.88
N ILE A 140 11.53 17.42 -15.05
CA ILE A 140 10.99 18.66 -14.49
C ILE A 140 10.62 19.68 -15.57
N GLN A 141 11.42 19.80 -16.63
CA GLN A 141 11.13 20.74 -17.72
C GLN A 141 9.98 20.24 -18.58
N ARG A 142 9.96 18.92 -18.87
CA ARG A 142 8.90 18.30 -19.66
C ARG A 142 7.55 18.37 -18.97
N ILE A 143 7.49 18.03 -17.68
CA ILE A 143 6.24 18.06 -16.94
C ILE A 143 5.68 19.48 -16.76
N ARG A 144 6.55 20.49 -16.63
CA ARG A 144 6.13 21.90 -16.60
C ARG A 144 5.60 22.41 -17.94
N LYS A 145 6.12 21.86 -19.05
CA LYS A 145 5.69 22.24 -20.39
C LYS A 145 4.38 21.55 -20.77
N ASP A 146 4.30 20.25 -20.52
CA ASP A 146 3.22 19.39 -21.02
C ASP A 146 2.13 19.12 -19.96
N GLY A 147 2.37 19.51 -18.70
CA GLY A 147 1.49 19.31 -17.54
C GLY A 147 1.55 17.90 -16.93
N TYR A 148 2.02 16.91 -17.70
CA TYR A 148 2.12 15.52 -17.28
C TYR A 148 3.23 14.75 -18.02
N ILE A 149 3.58 13.59 -17.50
CA ILE A 149 4.45 12.60 -18.15
C ILE A 149 3.80 11.23 -18.04
N ASP A 150 3.64 10.55 -19.17
CA ASP A 150 3.18 9.16 -19.22
C ASP A 150 4.36 8.21 -19.01
N VAL A 151 4.29 7.39 -17.97
CA VAL A 151 5.26 6.33 -17.68
C VAL A 151 4.85 5.09 -18.44
N ARG A 152 5.84 4.48 -19.09
CA ARG A 152 5.67 3.26 -19.89
C ARG A 152 6.55 2.15 -19.36
N ASN A 153 6.06 0.93 -19.42
CA ASN A 153 6.80 -0.26 -18.99
C ASN A 153 7.92 -0.62 -20.01
N ARG A 154 8.68 -1.69 -19.73
CA ARG A 154 9.76 -2.16 -20.62
C ARG A 154 9.28 -2.58 -22.01
N LYS A 155 8.00 -2.94 -22.15
CA LYS A 155 7.34 -3.30 -23.41
C LYS A 155 6.81 -2.06 -24.16
N GLY A 156 6.94 -0.86 -23.59
CA GLY A 156 6.46 0.40 -24.16
C GLY A 156 4.98 0.69 -23.91
N GLU A 157 4.30 -0.15 -23.14
CA GLU A 157 2.88 -0.02 -22.80
C GLU A 157 2.69 1.03 -21.70
N PHE A 158 1.57 1.76 -21.76
CA PHE A 158 1.23 2.76 -20.74
C PHE A 158 1.03 2.08 -19.38
N GLU A 159 1.69 2.61 -18.36
CA GLU A 159 1.60 2.10 -16.98
C GLU A 159 0.81 3.06 -16.10
N TYR A 160 1.23 4.34 -16.04
CA TYR A 160 0.54 5.38 -15.30
C TYR A 160 0.98 6.79 -15.74
N ARG A 161 0.19 7.80 -15.37
CA ARG A 161 0.48 9.22 -15.63
C ARG A 161 0.99 9.91 -14.36
N VAL A 162 2.01 10.76 -14.51
CA VAL A 162 2.51 11.65 -13.47
C VAL A 162 2.15 13.07 -13.84
N THR A 163 1.32 13.72 -13.03
CA THR A 163 0.99 15.16 -13.18
C THR A 163 2.00 16.02 -12.43
N GLU A 164 2.12 17.29 -12.81
CA GLU A 164 2.96 18.25 -12.10
C GLU A 164 2.58 18.34 -10.61
N GLU A 165 1.28 18.38 -10.30
CA GLU A 165 0.76 18.38 -8.94
C GLU A 165 1.22 17.15 -8.14
N SER A 166 1.04 15.95 -8.71
CA SER A 166 1.41 14.70 -8.05
C SER A 166 2.92 14.60 -7.81
N LEU A 167 3.73 15.12 -8.75
CA LEU A 167 5.17 15.18 -8.60
C LEU A 167 5.59 16.19 -7.52
N ARG A 168 4.94 17.36 -7.49
CA ARG A 168 5.22 18.38 -6.48
C ARG A 168 4.91 17.88 -5.09
N ASP A 169 3.76 17.24 -4.89
CA ASP A 169 3.36 16.65 -3.61
C ASP A 169 4.37 15.59 -3.13
N ARG A 170 4.80 14.70 -4.05
CA ARG A 170 5.84 13.72 -3.76
C ARG A 170 7.13 14.39 -3.27
N LEU A 171 7.58 15.44 -3.95
CA LEU A 171 8.84 16.12 -3.64
C LEU A 171 8.74 17.02 -2.40
N SER A 172 7.55 17.48 -2.02
CA SER A 172 7.34 18.21 -0.77
C SER A 172 7.22 17.30 0.46
N THR A 173 7.09 15.99 0.27
CA THR A 173 7.03 15.04 1.38
C THR A 173 8.42 14.81 1.96
N ASP A 174 8.68 15.37 3.14
CA ASP A 174 9.94 15.20 3.86
C ASP A 174 9.89 13.96 4.76
N THR A 175 10.38 12.84 4.24
CA THR A 175 10.44 11.55 4.95
C THR A 175 11.38 11.59 6.15
N LEU A 176 12.42 12.43 6.14
CA LEU A 176 13.35 12.57 7.25
C LEU A 176 12.63 13.25 8.43
N LEU A 177 11.95 14.36 8.17
CA LEU A 177 11.13 15.02 9.19
C LEU A 177 10.01 14.10 9.67
N SER A 178 9.29 13.43 8.78
CA SER A 178 8.26 12.46 9.19
C SER A 178 8.83 11.38 10.09
N SER A 179 9.95 10.76 9.72
CA SER A 179 10.58 9.70 10.52
C SER A 179 11.02 10.17 11.92
N ARG A 180 11.46 11.42 12.06
CA ARG A 180 11.86 12.02 13.33
C ARG A 180 10.66 12.37 14.22
N SER A 181 9.50 12.63 13.63
CA SER A 181 8.26 12.92 14.33
C SER A 181 7.55 11.66 14.84
N ILE A 182 7.97 10.47 14.40
CA ILE A 182 7.40 9.20 14.86
C ILE A 182 7.63 9.04 16.36
N SER A 183 6.58 8.61 17.07
CA SER A 183 6.64 8.37 18.52
C SER A 183 7.77 7.39 18.86
N LYS A 184 8.52 7.70 19.92
CA LYS A 184 9.60 6.83 20.44
C LYS A 184 9.11 5.45 20.88
N ASN A 185 7.80 5.31 21.11
CA ASN A 185 7.17 4.04 21.48
C ASN A 185 6.80 3.18 20.27
N CYS A 186 6.92 3.72 19.04
CA CYS A 186 6.69 2.99 17.80
C CYS A 186 7.99 2.30 17.36
N ARG A 187 7.89 1.04 16.94
CA ARG A 187 9.02 0.27 16.39
C ARG A 187 9.06 0.42 14.87
N LEU A 188 10.24 0.70 14.33
CA LEU A 188 10.51 0.77 12.88
C LEU A 188 11.42 -0.39 12.45
#